data_AF-A0A3S0EDP3-F1
#
_entry.id   AF-A0A3S0EDP3-F1
#
_cell.length_a   1.000
_cell.length_b   1.000
_cell.length_c   1.000
_cell.angle_alpha   90.00
_cell.angle_beta   90.00
_cell.angle_gamma   90.00
#
_symmetry.space_group_name_H-M   'P 1'
#
loop_
_entity.id
_entity.type
_entity.pdbx_description
1 polymer ?
#
loop_
_entity_poly.entity_id
_entity_poly.type
_entity_poly.pdbx_seq_one_letter_code
_entity_poly.pdbx_strand_id
1 'polypeptide(L)' 'MPLLLCDLDETILERREALERWAAGFARDHGLPSGAVRAILDEDHHGART' A
#
# COMPACT_ATOMS: atom_id res chain seq x y z
N MET A 1 -3.53 3.99 33.66
CA MET A 1 -2.76 4.18 32.41
C MET A 1 -3.69 4.78 31.37
N PRO A 2 -3.26 5.82 30.64
CA PRO A 2 -4.03 6.28 29.49
C PRO A 2 -3.91 5.28 28.34
N LEU A 3 -5.00 5.12 27.58
CA LEU A 3 -5.05 4.36 26.33
C LEU A 3 -4.83 5.34 25.17
N LEU A 4 -3.95 4.98 24.25
CA LEU A 4 -3.73 5.71 23.00
C LEU A 4 -4.31 4.89 21.84
N LEU A 5 -5.21 5.51 21.07
CA LEU A 5 -5.68 5.00 19.78
C LEU A 5 -5.07 5.89 18.69
N CYS A 6 -4.36 5.26 17.76
CA CYS A 6 -3.79 5.92 16.61
C CYS A 6 -4.27 5.22 15.35
N ASP A 7 -4.50 6.01 14.31
CA ASP A 7 -4.61 5.47 12.97
C ASP A 7 -3.27 4.85 12.55
N LEU A 8 -3.30 3.89 11.63
CA LEU A 8 -2.09 3.27 11.10
C LEU A 8 -1.50 4.11 9.97
N ASP A 9 -2.37 4.56 9.07
CA ASP A 9 -2.02 5.18 7.81
C ASP A 9 -1.74 6.67 8.04
N GLU A 10 -0.61 7.14 7.51
CA GLU A 10 -0.15 8.53 7.59
C GLU A 10 0.08 9.04 9.03
N THR A 11 -0.11 8.17 10.04
CA THR A 11 0.08 8.42 11.46
C THR A 11 1.21 7.58 12.02
N ILE A 12 1.26 6.29 11.66
CA ILE A 12 2.34 5.36 12.05
C ILE A 12 3.20 4.99 10.84
N LEU A 13 2.58 4.90 9.66
CA LEU A 13 3.24 4.48 8.42
C LEU A 13 2.84 5.38 7.24
N GLU A 14 3.79 5.70 6.39
CA GLU A 14 3.53 6.27 5.07
C GLU A 14 2.96 5.19 4.14
N ARG A 15 1.64 5.05 4.17
CA ARG A 15 0.89 3.96 3.52
C ARG A 15 1.20 3.84 2.03
N ARG A 16 1.21 4.98 1.32
CA ARG A 16 1.46 5.00 -0.14
C ARG A 16 2.83 4.44 -0.50
N GLU A 17 3.86 4.83 0.24
CA GLU A 17 5.21 4.32 0.01
C GLU A 17 5.33 2.84 0.39
N ALA A 18 4.68 2.43 1.49
CA ALA A 18 4.66 1.03 1.90
C ALA A 18 4.02 0.15 0.83
N LEU A 19 2.90 0.59 0.27
CA LEU A 19 2.20 -0.10 -0.81
C LEU A 19 3.02 -0.16 -2.09
N GLU A 20 3.70 0.93 -2.48
CA GLU A 20 4.56 0.95 -3.66
C GLU A 20 5.72 -0.05 -3.53
N ARG A 21 6.39 -0.09 -2.37
CA ARG A 21 7.46 -1.07 -2.09
C ARG A 21 6.95 -2.50 -2.16
N TRP A 22 5.79 -2.76 -1.57
CA TRP A 22 5.16 -4.07 -1.63
C TRP A 22 4.81 -4.46 -3.07
N ALA A 23 4.16 -3.58 -3.82
CA ALA A 23 3.72 -3.83 -5.19
C ALA A 23 4.91 -4.09 -6.13
N ALA A 24 6.02 -3.37 -5.93
CA ALA A 24 7.26 -3.60 -6.68
C ALA A 24 7.86 -4.99 -6.39
N GLY A 25 7.90 -5.41 -5.12
CA GLY A 25 8.32 -6.74 -4.72
C GLY A 25 7.43 -7.83 -5.31
N PHE A 26 6.11 -7.66 -5.18
CA PHE A 26 5.12 -8.57 -5.73
C PHE A 26 5.25 -8.70 -7.25
N ALA A 27 5.35 -7.59 -7.98
CA ALA A 27 5.48 -7.60 -9.43
C ALA A 27 6.74 -8.34 -9.88
N ARG A 28 7.88 -8.12 -9.21
CA ARG A 28 9.12 -8.82 -9.50
C ARG A 28 9.01 -10.32 -9.22
N ASP A 29 8.51 -10.69 -8.05
CA ASP A 29 8.47 -12.08 -7.59
C ASP A 29 7.50 -12.93 -8.43
N HIS A 30 6.51 -12.30 -9.06
CA HIS A 30 5.54 -12.92 -9.96
C HIS A 30 5.81 -12.68 -11.47
N GLY A 31 6.89 -12.00 -11.84
CA GLY A 31 7.24 -11.73 -13.24
C GLY A 31 6.21 -10.87 -13.99
N LEU A 32 5.56 -9.95 -13.28
CA LEU A 32 4.52 -9.09 -13.84
C LEU A 32 5.09 -8.02 -14.80
N PRO A 33 4.29 -7.54 -15.76
CA PRO A 33 4.72 -6.51 -16.70
C PRO A 33 5.02 -5.17 -16.00
N SER A 34 5.80 -4.31 -16.65
CA SER A 34 6.25 -3.01 -16.12
C SER A 34 5.13 -2.06 -15.67
N GLY A 35 3.90 -2.25 -16.17
CA GLY A 35 2.72 -1.47 -15.77
C GLY A 35 1.99 -1.99 -14.53
N ALA A 36 2.36 -3.16 -13.99
CA ALA A 36 1.61 -3.82 -12.92
C ALA A 36 1.62 -3.04 -11.61
N VAL A 37 2.77 -2.45 -11.23
CA VAL A 37 2.86 -1.63 -10.01
C VAL A 37 1.88 -0.46 -10.08
N ARG A 38 1.85 0.25 -11.21
CA ARG A 38 0.90 1.36 -11.41
C ARG A 38 -0.55 0.89 -11.34
N ALA A 39 -0.89 -0.21 -12.00
CA ALA A 39 -2.24 -0.76 -11.98
C ALA A 39 -2.70 -1.13 -10.55
N ILE A 40 -1.81 -1.70 -9.73
CA ILE A 40 -2.10 -2.01 -8.32
C ILE A 40 -2.35 -0.73 -7.52
N LEU A 41 -1.51 0.30 -7.71
CA LEU A 41 -1.65 1.58 -7.02
C LEU A 41 -2.91 2.35 -7.43
N ASP A 42 -3.32 2.23 -8.69
CA ASP A 42 -4.53 2.86 -9.20
C ASP A 42 -5.80 2.21 -8.63
N GLU A 43 -5.79 0.89 -8.43
CA GLU A 43 -6.90 0.10 -7.86
C GLU A 43 -7.02 0.21 -6.33
N ASP A 44 -5.99 0.71 -5.65
CA ASP A 44 -5.90 0.66 -4.19
C ASP A 44 -7.02 1.44 -3.46
N HIS A 45 -7.62 2.46 -4.09
CA HIS A 45 -8.75 3.23 -3.58
C HIS A 45 -8.63 3.67 -2.10
N HIS A 46 -7.40 3.91 -1.60
CA HIS A 46 -7.16 4.26 -0.20
C HIS A 46 -7.66 3.21 0.81
N GLY A 47 -7.76 1.94 0.39
CA GLY A 47 -8.31 0.86 1.21
C GLY A 47 -9.82 0.96 1.42
N ALA A 48 -10.50 1.88 0.72
CA ALA A 48 -11.95 1.96 0.72
C ALA A 48 -12.53 0.71 0.06
N ARG A 49 -13.41 0.00 0.79
CA ARG A 49 -14.22 -1.07 0.22
C ARG A 49 -15.51 -0.43 -0.28
N THR A 50 -15.70 -0.35 -1.59
CA THR A 50 -17.02 -0.09 -2.20
C THR A 50 -17.94 -1.27 -1.99
#